data_AF-A0A378F7G5-F1
#
_entry.id   AF-A0A378F7G5-F1
#
_cell.length_a   1.000
_cell.length_b   1.000
_cell.length_c   1.000
_cell.angle_alpha   90.00
_cell.angle_beta   90.00
_cell.angle_gamma   90.00
#
_symmetry.space_group_name_H-M   'P 1'
#
loop_
_entity.id
_entity.type
_entity.pdbx_description
1 polymer ?
#
loop_
_entity_poly.entity_id
_entity_poly.type
_entity_poly.pdbx_seq_one_letter_code
_entity_poly.pdbx_strand_id
1 'polypeptide(L)'
;MKIAILSRDGTLYSCRRLREAAQQRGHQIEILDPLSCYMNVSPVASSIHYKGRQLPHFDAVIPRIGSAITYYGTAALRQFELLGSYPLNESVAITRARDKLRSLQLLARQASICH
;
A
#
# COMPACT_ATOMS: atom_id res chain seq x y z
N MET A 1 13.20 7.47 9.27
CA MET A 1 12.45 7.01 8.08
C MET A 1 11.10 7.68 8.02
N LYS A 2 10.61 7.93 6.81
CA LYS A 2 9.29 8.45 6.49
C LYS A 2 8.43 7.33 5.95
N ILE A 3 7.32 7.04 6.62
CA ILE A 3 6.45 5.91 6.36
C ILE A 3 5.06 6.42 5.99
N ALA A 4 4.51 5.91 4.88
CA ALA A 4 3.12 6.14 4.52
C ALA A 4 2.24 4.96 4.95
N ILE A 5 1.07 5.24 5.52
CA ILE A 5 0.03 4.24 5.76
C ILE A 5 -1.11 4.51 4.78
N LEU A 6 -1.35 3.59 3.84
CA LEU A 6 -2.43 3.70 2.87
C LEU A 6 -3.73 3.15 3.46
N SER A 7 -4.60 4.01 3.99
CA SER A 7 -5.89 3.64 4.60
C SER A 7 -6.94 4.71 4.34
N ARG A 8 -8.17 4.29 4.01
CA ARG A 8 -9.33 5.21 3.93
C ARG A 8 -9.71 5.79 5.29
N ASP A 9 -9.50 5.01 6.35
CA ASP A 9 -9.86 5.41 7.70
C ASP A 9 -8.62 5.36 8.59
N GLY A 10 -8.10 6.55 8.92
CA GLY A 10 -6.98 6.74 9.83
C GLY A 10 -7.38 6.64 11.32
N THR A 11 -8.68 6.64 11.62
CA THR A 11 -9.20 6.60 12.99
C THR A 11 -9.33 5.17 13.54
N LEU A 12 -9.28 4.16 12.66
CA LEU A 12 -9.28 2.76 13.04
C LEU A 12 -8.14 2.44 14.01
N TYR A 13 -8.42 1.56 14.97
CA TYR A 13 -7.44 1.12 15.98
C TYR A 13 -6.12 0.66 15.35
N SER A 14 -6.17 -0.12 14.27
CA SER A 14 -4.96 -0.61 13.58
C SER A 14 -4.07 0.52 13.04
N CYS A 15 -4.65 1.57 12.45
CA CYS A 15 -3.90 2.72 11.95
C CYS A 15 -3.29 3.53 13.10
N ARG A 16 -4.06 3.74 14.18
CA ARG A 16 -3.58 4.40 15.39
C ARG A 16 -2.39 3.67 16.03
N ARG A 17 -2.49 2.36 16.21
CA ARG A 17 -1.42 1.54 16.79
C ARG A 17 -0.16 1.52 15.94
N LEU A 18 -0.29 1.42 14.62
CA LEU A 18 0.86 1.49 13.71
C LEU A 18 1.53 2.86 13.79
N ARG A 19 0.73 3.93 13.82
CA ARG A 19 1.24 5.30 13.99
C ARG A 19 2.00 5.47 15.30
N GLU A 20 1.42 5.06 16.41
CA GLU A 20 2.05 5.12 17.74
C GLU A 20 3.36 4.32 17.77
N ALA A 21 3.34 3.07 17.27
CA ALA A 21 4.49 2.18 17.32
C ALA A 21 5.67 2.66 16.47
N ALA A 22 5.42 3.34 15.35
CA ALA A 22 6.49 3.89 14.53
C ALA A 22 6.91 5.31 15.00
N GLN A 23 6.03 6.09 15.61
CA GLN A 23 6.41 7.33 16.31
C GLN A 23 7.33 7.05 17.51
N GLN A 24 7.02 6.00 18.30
CA GLN A 24 7.88 5.53 19.41
C GLN A 24 9.28 5.12 18.95
N ARG A 25 9.43 4.71 17.69
CA ARG A 25 10.71 4.35 17.06
C ARG A 25 11.38 5.53 16.34
N GLY A 26 10.84 6.75 16.46
CA GLY A 26 11.40 7.95 15.85
C GLY A 26 11.16 8.05 14.33
N HIS A 27 10.16 7.35 13.79
CA HIS A 27 9.80 7.46 12.37
C HIS A 27 8.72 8.54 12.14
N GLN A 28 8.83 9.24 11.02
CA GLN A 28 7.79 10.15 10.54
C GLN A 28 6.71 9.35 9.82
N ILE A 29 5.45 9.59 10.17
CA ILE A 29 4.33 8.81 9.63
C ILE A 29 3.29 9.74 9.06
N GLU A 30 2.79 9.38 7.89
CA GLU A 30 1.64 10.03 7.28
C GLU A 30 0.58 8.98 6.90
N ILE A 31 -0.67 9.24 7.27
CA ILE A 31 -1.80 8.40 6.85
C ILE A 31 -2.40 9.04 5.60
N LEU A 32 -2.42 8.27 4.52
CA LEU A 32 -2.87 8.70 3.21
C LEU A 32 -4.08 7.87 2.80
N ASP A 33 -5.17 8.55 2.47
CA ASP A 33 -6.31 7.91 1.81
C ASP A 33 -5.94 7.61 0.35
N PRO A 34 -5.93 6.33 -0.07
CA PRO A 34 -5.60 5.97 -1.44
C PRO A 34 -6.49 6.67 -2.47
N LEU A 35 -7.78 6.90 -2.19
CA LEU A 35 -8.70 7.55 -3.13
C LEU A 35 -8.43 9.04 -3.32
N SER A 36 -7.78 9.66 -2.33
CA SER A 36 -7.38 11.06 -2.38
C SER A 36 -6.00 11.25 -3.03
N CYS A 37 -5.31 10.16 -3.40
CA CYS A 37 -4.06 10.19 -4.15
C CYS A 37 -4.35 10.26 -5.65
N TYR A 38 -3.70 11.16 -6.37
CA TYR A 38 -3.73 11.22 -7.83
C TYR A 38 -2.31 11.20 -8.38
N MET A 39 -2.12 10.50 -9.49
CA MET A 39 -0.81 10.10 -9.98
C MET A 39 -0.54 10.77 -11.32
N ASN A 40 0.67 11.30 -11.49
CA ASN A 40 1.18 11.61 -12.81
C ASN A 40 1.95 10.39 -13.33
N VAL A 41 1.43 9.74 -14.38
CA VAL A 41 1.98 8.50 -14.96
C VAL A 41 3.00 8.80 -16.07
N SER A 42 3.47 10.04 -16.17
CA SER A 42 4.51 10.40 -17.13
C SER A 42 5.82 9.66 -16.83
N PRO A 43 6.48 9.04 -17.84
CA PRO A 43 7.75 8.35 -17.65
C PRO A 43 8.90 9.29 -17.21
N VAL A 44 8.76 10.60 -17.42
CA VAL A 44 9.78 11.60 -17.08
C VAL A 44 9.51 12.26 -15.71
N ALA A 45 8.27 12.25 -15.24
CA ALA A 45 7.84 13.00 -14.05
C ALA A 45 6.81 12.22 -13.21
N SER A 46 7.13 10.95 -12.94
CA SER A 46 6.38 10.10 -12.03
C SER A 46 6.24 10.78 -10.67
N SER A 47 5.02 11.04 -10.22
CA SER A 47 4.75 11.68 -8.93
C SER A 47 3.37 11.34 -8.40
N ILE A 48 3.23 11.34 -7.08
CA ILE A 48 1.95 11.19 -6.40
C ILE A 48 1.62 12.52 -5.77
N HIS A 49 0.39 12.95 -5.94
CA HIS A 49 -0.15 14.14 -5.32
C HIS A 49 -1.27 13.77 -4.37
N TYR A 50 -1.41 14.54 -3.31
CA TYR A 50 -2.41 14.34 -2.28
C TYR A 50 -2.94 15.69 -1.84
N LYS A 51 -4.24 15.93 -2.01
CA LYS A 51 -4.91 17.18 -1.59
C LYS A 51 -4.19 18.46 -2.05
N GLY A 52 -3.80 18.54 -3.32
CA GLY A 52 -3.18 19.74 -3.90
C GLY A 52 -1.66 19.82 -3.76
N ARG A 53 -1.01 18.96 -2.96
CA ARG A 53 0.45 18.95 -2.80
C ARG A 53 1.08 17.70 -3.41
N GLN A 54 2.27 17.86 -3.98
CA GLN A 54 3.11 16.73 -4.35
C GLN A 54 3.61 16.03 -3.07
N LEU A 55 3.44 14.71 -3.03
CA LEU A 55 3.94 13.92 -1.93
C LEU A 55 5.47 13.79 -2.02
N PRO A 56 6.17 13.90 -0.89
CA PRO A 56 7.60 13.62 -0.83
C PRO A 56 7.85 12.11 -0.99
N HIS A 57 9.12 11.74 -1.16
CA HIS A 57 9.51 10.35 -1.09
C HIS A 57 9.22 9.75 0.29
N PHE A 58 8.76 8.50 0.30
CA PHE A 58 8.56 7.68 1.49
C PHE A 58 9.49 6.48 1.42
N ASP A 59 10.15 6.15 2.53
CA ASP A 59 11.05 5.00 2.59
C ASP A 59 10.26 3.68 2.58
N ALA A 60 9.07 3.69 3.19
CA ALA A 60 8.20 2.52 3.28
C ALA A 60 6.71 2.87 3.21
N VAL A 61 5.90 1.95 2.70
CA VAL A 61 4.44 2.05 2.60
C VAL A 61 3.78 0.83 3.24
N ILE A 62 2.84 1.08 4.14
CA ILE A 62 2.01 0.06 4.79
C ILE A 62 0.61 0.08 4.17
N PRO A 63 0.26 -0.87 3.29
CA PRO A 63 -1.03 -0.90 2.64
C PRO A 63 -2.13 -1.51 3.51
N ARG A 64 -3.13 -0.69 3.85
CA ARG A 64 -4.37 -1.05 4.55
C ARG A 64 -5.57 -0.81 3.64
N ILE A 65 -5.54 -1.45 2.47
CA ILE A 65 -6.50 -1.26 1.38
C ILE A 65 -7.76 -2.08 1.66
N GLY A 66 -8.93 -1.42 1.77
CA GLY A 66 -10.23 -2.09 1.92
C GLY A 66 -10.69 -2.83 0.65
N SER A 67 -11.57 -3.82 0.78
CA SER A 67 -12.00 -4.68 -0.35
C SER A 67 -12.65 -3.88 -1.48
N ALA A 68 -13.46 -2.88 -1.13
CA ALA A 68 -14.19 -2.04 -2.07
C ALA A 68 -13.30 -1.13 -2.96
N ILE A 69 -12.04 -0.91 -2.58
CA ILE A 69 -11.12 -0.01 -3.29
C ILE A 69 -9.86 -0.72 -3.76
N THR A 70 -9.91 -2.04 -3.88
CA THR A 70 -8.71 -2.86 -4.17
C THR A 70 -8.04 -2.41 -5.46
N TYR A 71 -8.80 -2.16 -6.53
CA TYR A 71 -8.23 -1.75 -7.81
C TYR A 71 -7.42 -0.45 -7.70
N TYR A 72 -8.07 0.65 -7.30
CA TYR A 72 -7.40 1.95 -7.20
C TYR A 72 -6.34 1.99 -6.09
N GLY A 73 -6.60 1.34 -4.96
CA GLY A 73 -5.66 1.28 -3.85
C GLY A 73 -4.36 0.54 -4.20
N THR A 74 -4.46 -0.55 -4.97
CA THR A 74 -3.25 -1.27 -5.45
C THR A 74 -2.54 -0.51 -6.57
N ALA A 75 -3.25 0.25 -7.41
CA ALA A 75 -2.63 1.15 -8.38
C ALA A 75 -1.83 2.28 -7.69
N ALA A 76 -2.42 2.92 -6.68
CA ALA A 76 -1.72 3.91 -5.86
C ALA A 76 -0.48 3.32 -5.17
N LEU A 77 -0.62 2.14 -4.56
CA LEU A 77 0.51 1.42 -3.96
C LEU A 77 1.61 1.12 -4.97
N ARG A 78 1.26 0.64 -6.17
CA ARG A 78 2.22 0.39 -7.25
C ARG A 78 2.98 1.64 -7.65
N GLN A 79 2.33 2.80 -7.64
CA GLN A 79 3.04 4.05 -7.91
C GLN A 79 4.09 4.37 -6.83
N PHE A 80 3.81 4.07 -5.55
CA PHE A 80 4.84 4.18 -4.50
C PHE A 80 6.00 3.21 -4.73
N GLU A 81 5.69 1.97 -5.13
CA GLU A 81 6.72 0.96 -5.48
C GLU A 81 7.63 1.45 -6.61
N LEU A 82 7.04 2.03 -7.67
CA LEU A 82 7.78 2.61 -8.79
C LEU A 82 8.62 3.83 -8.39
N LEU A 83 8.21 4.57 -7.36
CA LEU A 83 8.96 5.69 -6.79
C LEU A 83 10.06 5.23 -5.80
N GLY A 84 10.28 3.92 -5.68
CA GLY A 84 11.34 3.32 -4.86
C GLY A 84 10.97 3.13 -3.39
N SER A 85 9.71 3.35 -3.00
CA SER A 85 9.26 3.08 -1.64
C SER A 85 9.12 1.58 -1.39
N TYR A 86 9.55 1.11 -0.21
CA TYR A 86 9.39 -0.30 0.17
C TYR A 86 7.93 -0.63 0.55
N PRO A 87 7.22 -1.51 -0.17
CA PRO A 87 5.89 -1.94 0.23
C PRO A 87 5.99 -3.05 1.29
N LEU A 88 5.27 -2.93 2.42
CA LEU A 88 5.21 -4.03 3.39
C LEU A 88 4.56 -5.29 2.78
N ASN A 89 3.57 -5.09 1.91
CA ASN A 89 2.98 -6.12 1.06
C ASN A 89 2.92 -5.57 -0.35
N GLU A 90 3.47 -6.29 -1.32
CA GLU A 90 3.46 -5.87 -2.72
C GLU A 90 2.04 -5.73 -3.29
N SER A 91 1.85 -4.76 -4.18
CA SER A 91 0.60 -4.52 -4.90
C SER A 91 0.08 -5.79 -5.59
N VAL A 92 0.98 -6.55 -6.22
CA VAL A 92 0.67 -7.82 -6.89
C VAL A 92 0.24 -8.90 -5.89
N ALA A 93 0.90 -9.00 -4.75
CA ALA A 93 0.56 -9.98 -3.72
C ALA A 93 -0.83 -9.70 -3.12
N ILE A 94 -1.17 -8.42 -2.88
CA ILE A 94 -2.50 -8.01 -2.39
C ILE A 94 -3.58 -8.36 -3.41
N THR A 95 -3.39 -8.04 -4.69
CA THR A 95 -4.37 -8.37 -5.73
C THR A 95 -4.58 -9.88 -5.82
N ARG A 96 -3.52 -10.69 -5.74
CA ARG A 96 -3.62 -12.16 -5.75
C ARG A 96 -4.36 -12.69 -4.52
N ALA A 97 -4.03 -12.21 -3.32
CA ALA A 97 -4.66 -12.63 -2.07
C ALA A 97 -6.15 -12.24 -1.98
N ARG A 98 -6.57 -11.22 -2.74
CA ARG A 98 -7.97 -10.78 -2.83
C ARG A 98 -8.82 -11.67 -3.73
N ASP A 99 -8.20 -12.30 -4.73
CA ASP A 99 -8.86 -13.29 -5.57
C ASP A 99 -8.88 -14.64 -4.86
N LYS A 100 -10.02 -14.96 -4.23
CA LYS A 100 -10.20 -16.19 -3.46
C LYS A 100 -10.04 -17.44 -4.33
N LEU A 101 -10.59 -17.43 -5.54
CA LEU A 101 -10.52 -18.59 -6.45
C LEU A 101 -9.08 -18.86 -6.83
N ARG A 102 -8.36 -17.81 -7.26
CA ARG A 102 -6.95 -17.91 -7.63
C ARG A 102 -6.07 -18.28 -6.45
N SER A 103 -6.34 -17.74 -5.26
CA SER A 103 -5.61 -18.08 -4.04
C SER A 103 -5.77 -19.57 -3.70
N LEU A 104 -6.98 -20.11 -3.79
CA LEU A 104 -7.23 -21.55 -3.58
C LEU A 104 -6.51 -22.41 -4.63
N GLN A 105 -6.53 -22.02 -5.90
CA GLN A 105 -5.80 -22.71 -6.97
C GLN A 105 -4.29 -22.74 -6.72
N LEU A 106 -3.71 -21.62 -6.24
CA LEU A 106 -2.29 -21.54 -5.91
C LEU A 106 -1.93 -22.44 -4.72
N LEU A 107 -2.75 -22.44 -3.66
CA LEU A 107 -2.54 -23.29 -2.49
C LEU A 107 -2.67 -24.78 -2.85
N ALA A 108 -3.68 -25.16 -3.63
CA ALA A 108 -3.87 -26.52 -4.10
C ALA A 108 -2.67 -27.00 -4.95
N ARG A 109 -2.14 -26.13 -5.82
CA ARG A 109 -0.96 -26.42 -6.64
C ARG A 109 0.32 -26.60 -5.81
N GLN A 110 0.48 -25.87 -4.70
CA GLN A 110 1.66 -26.04 -3.83
C GLN A 110 1.55 -27.31 -2.97
N ALA A 111 0.34 -27.67 -2.54
CA ALA A 111 0.12 -28.88 -1.76
C ALA A 111 0.45 -30.17 -2.54
N SER A 112 0.31 -30.16 -3.87
CA SER A 112 0.62 -31.31 -4.72
C SER A 112 2.11 -31.48 -5.07
N ILE A 113 3.00 -30.59 -4.59
CA ILE A 113 4.46 -30.69 -4.80
C ILE A 113 5.14 -31.53 -3.69
N CYS A 114 4.40 -31.93 -2.64
CA CYS A 114 4.91 -32.78 -1.55
C CYS A 114 4.73 -34.29 -1.78
N HIS A 115 4.53 -34.74 -3.02
CA HIS A 115 4.56 -36.16 -3.40
C HIS A 115 5.62 -36.41 -4.46
#